data_AF-A0A925UZH3-F1
#
_entry.id   AF-A0A925UZH3-F1
#
_cell.length_a   1.000
_cell.length_b   1.000
_cell.length_c   1.000
_cell.angle_alpha   90.00
_cell.angle_beta   90.00
_cell.angle_gamma   90.00
#
_symmetry.space_group_name_H-M   'P 1'
#
loop_
_entity.id
_entity.type
_entity.pdbx_description
1 polymer ?
#
loop_
_entity_poly.entity_id
_entity_poly.type
_entity_poly.pdbx_seq_one_letter_code
_entity_poly.pdbx_strand_id
1 'polypeptide(L)'
;MLLKQALPIAIGVSIGIGVGVGIRPAVAQEGSQKTLTVRDFPDLMSGLKATPGCMEVKNSTFNGGKQLAIYAWFKNKAAVNAWYHSPMHRDAMKRFFPKLPGKPASLDDFKDEKAPLLVVATVTPSEKPTIDGSPLAVSQIAIEIYTPVPGGVAFGGSFGPKDMDVPGITRM
;
A
#
# COMPACT_ATOMS: atom_id res chain seq x y z
N MET A 1 11.01 -59.92 12.55
CA MET A 1 11.98 -59.37 11.59
C MET A 1 12.06 -57.87 11.85
N LEU A 2 12.85 -57.33 12.79
CA LEU A 2 14.29 -57.48 13.08
C LEU A 2 15.21 -57.03 11.95
N LEU A 3 15.68 -55.78 12.05
CA LEU A 3 17.04 -55.23 11.88
C LEU A 3 16.88 -53.69 12.03
N LYS A 4 17.15 -52.99 13.14
CA LYS A 4 18.41 -52.72 13.87
C LYS A 4 19.63 -52.48 12.98
N GLN A 5 20.20 -51.26 13.09
CA GLN A 5 21.62 -50.84 13.07
C GLN A 5 21.77 -49.51 12.30
N ALA A 6 22.63 -48.55 12.63
CA ALA A 6 23.45 -48.22 13.81
C ALA A 6 24.00 -46.80 13.58
N LEU A 7 24.22 -46.04 14.67
CA LEU A 7 25.03 -44.82 14.70
C LEU A 7 26.48 -45.09 14.25
N PRO A 8 27.21 -44.06 13.80
CA PRO A 8 28.57 -43.86 14.27
C PRO A 8 28.66 -42.62 15.17
N ILE A 9 29.11 -42.90 16.40
CA ILE A 9 29.65 -41.95 17.36
C ILE A 9 31.02 -41.50 16.82
N ALA A 10 31.21 -40.20 16.59
CA ALA A 10 32.53 -39.62 16.37
C ALA A 10 32.99 -38.91 17.65
N ILE A 11 33.81 -39.60 18.44
CA ILE A 11 34.60 -39.00 19.52
C ILE A 11 35.80 -38.33 18.87
N GLY A 12 35.79 -37.01 18.80
CA GLY A 12 36.95 -36.20 18.44
C GLY A 12 37.53 -35.54 19.68
N VAL A 13 38.50 -36.18 20.32
CA VAL A 13 39.36 -35.53 21.33
C VAL A 13 40.35 -34.64 20.59
N SER A 14 40.27 -33.33 20.82
CA SER A 14 41.25 -32.36 20.33
C SER A 14 41.87 -31.66 21.53
N ILE A 15 43.10 -32.03 21.88
CA ILE A 15 43.97 -31.27 22.77
C ILE A 15 44.71 -30.25 21.89
N GLY A 16 44.50 -28.97 22.14
CA GLY A 16 45.18 -27.88 21.44
C GLY A 16 45.26 -26.65 22.33
N ILE A 17 46.40 -26.50 23.02
CA ILE A 17 46.83 -25.26 23.68
C ILE A 17 47.40 -24.35 22.60
N GLY A 18 46.93 -23.10 22.50
CA GLY A 18 47.60 -22.09 21.67
C GLY A 18 46.78 -20.86 21.30
N VAL A 19 47.04 -19.77 22.05
CA VAL A 19 46.99 -18.35 21.64
C VAL A 19 45.69 -17.85 20.97
N GLY A 20 44.87 -17.15 21.76
CA GLY A 20 43.65 -16.50 21.32
C GLY A 20 43.89 -15.37 20.32
N VAL A 21 43.81 -15.69 19.02
CA VAL A 21 43.40 -14.74 17.98
C VAL A 21 41.90 -14.89 17.85
N GLY A 22 41.15 -13.94 18.40
CA GLY A 22 39.69 -13.98 18.46
C GLY A 22 39.05 -13.94 17.07
N ILE A 23 38.79 -15.11 16.50
CA ILE A 23 37.84 -15.26 15.39
C ILE A 23 36.44 -15.08 15.99
N ARG A 24 35.92 -13.86 15.90
CA ARG A 24 34.51 -13.59 16.22
C ARG A 24 33.65 -14.37 15.21
N PRO A 25 32.70 -15.21 15.64
CA PRO A 25 31.70 -15.70 14.71
C PRO A 25 30.91 -14.48 14.24
N ALA A 26 30.87 -14.28 12.91
CA ALA A 26 29.96 -13.33 12.30
C ALA A 26 28.54 -13.87 12.53
N VAL A 27 27.91 -13.44 13.62
CA VAL A 27 26.47 -13.52 13.78
C VAL A 27 25.91 -12.66 12.66
N ALA A 28 25.40 -13.31 11.62
CA ALA A 28 24.52 -12.69 10.66
C ALA A 28 23.32 -12.14 11.45
N GLN A 29 23.35 -10.85 11.75
CA GLN A 29 22.13 -10.10 12.08
C GLN A 29 21.32 -10.04 10.78
N GLU A 30 20.56 -11.09 10.49
CA GLU A 30 19.30 -10.92 9.78
C GLU A 30 18.42 -10.08 10.70
N GLY A 31 18.50 -8.76 10.52
CA GLY A 31 17.51 -7.86 11.08
C GLY A 31 16.16 -8.30 10.54
N SER A 32 15.38 -8.99 11.37
CA SER A 32 14.01 -9.39 11.08
C SER A 32 13.22 -8.10 10.85
N GLN A 33 13.13 -7.70 9.58
CA GLN A 33 12.48 -6.47 9.17
C GLN A 33 11.00 -6.69 9.45
N LYS A 34 10.44 -5.98 10.44
CA LYS A 34 9.05 -6.15 10.87
C LYS A 34 8.12 -6.09 9.66
N THR A 35 7.44 -7.20 9.38
CA THR A 35 6.36 -7.26 8.38
C THR A 35 5.26 -6.28 8.76
N LEU A 36 4.86 -5.44 7.81
CA LEU A 36 3.74 -4.51 7.94
C LEU A 36 2.52 -5.04 7.19
N THR A 37 1.34 -4.67 7.64
CA THR A 37 0.06 -4.96 6.99
C THR A 37 -0.64 -3.66 6.63
N VAL A 38 -1.73 -3.74 5.85
CA VAL A 38 -2.57 -2.58 5.52
C VAL A 38 -3.14 -1.93 6.79
N ARG A 39 -3.32 -2.69 7.88
CA ARG A 39 -3.78 -2.16 9.17
C ARG A 39 -2.72 -1.31 9.87
N ASP A 40 -1.45 -1.45 9.49
CA ASP A 40 -0.35 -0.65 10.02
C ASP A 40 -0.22 0.70 9.30
N PHE A 41 -1.03 0.95 8.26
CA PHE A 41 -1.17 2.30 7.70
C PHE A 41 -1.70 3.23 8.79
N PRO A 42 -1.04 4.39 9.04
CA PRO A 42 -1.68 5.49 9.75
C PRO A 42 -3.03 5.76 9.10
N ASP A 43 -4.04 6.16 9.88
CA ASP A 43 -5.43 6.31 9.42
C ASP A 43 -5.54 7.01 8.05
N LEU A 44 -5.49 6.20 6.99
CA LEU A 44 -5.35 6.65 5.61
C LEU A 44 -6.62 7.35 5.17
N MET A 45 -7.76 6.86 5.68
CA MET A 45 -9.07 7.44 5.45
C MET A 45 -9.14 8.84 6.02
N SER A 46 -8.71 9.04 7.28
CA SER A 46 -8.66 10.38 7.89
C SER A 46 -7.64 11.28 7.21
N GLY A 47 -6.47 10.76 6.81
CA GLY A 47 -5.47 11.52 6.06
C GLY A 47 -5.98 12.00 4.69
N LEU A 48 -6.69 11.14 3.96
CA LEU A 48 -7.35 11.49 2.70
C LEU A 48 -8.42 12.57 2.93
N LYS A 49 -9.32 12.35 3.91
CA LYS A 49 -10.38 13.32 4.27
C LYS A 49 -9.83 14.68 4.68
N ALA A 50 -8.66 14.72 5.33
CA ALA A 50 -8.01 15.95 5.74
C ALA A 50 -7.33 16.71 4.58
N THR A 51 -7.21 16.11 3.40
CA THR A 51 -6.61 16.79 2.25
C THR A 51 -7.57 17.87 1.72
N PRO A 52 -7.11 19.14 1.60
CA PRO A 52 -7.92 20.20 1.00
C PRO A 52 -8.43 19.83 -0.39
N GLY A 53 -9.76 19.82 -0.55
CA GLY A 53 -10.42 19.46 -1.79
C GLY A 53 -10.72 17.96 -1.96
N CYS A 54 -10.40 17.11 -0.98
CA CYS A 54 -11.04 15.81 -0.86
C CYS A 54 -12.49 16.02 -0.39
N MET A 55 -13.44 15.53 -1.18
CA MET A 55 -14.88 15.73 -0.96
C MET A 55 -15.45 14.63 -0.07
N GLU A 56 -15.08 13.38 -0.35
CA GLU A 56 -15.55 12.22 0.41
C GLU A 56 -14.53 11.09 0.28
N VAL A 57 -14.48 10.23 1.30
CA VAL A 57 -13.71 8.99 1.26
C VAL A 57 -14.58 7.86 1.76
N LYS A 58 -14.74 6.82 0.92
CA LYS A 58 -15.45 5.57 1.23
C LYS A 58 -14.48 4.40 1.14
N ASN A 59 -14.82 3.31 1.81
CA ASN A 59 -14.14 2.04 1.61
C ASN A 59 -15.16 0.92 1.46
N SER A 60 -14.72 -0.17 0.85
CA SER A 60 -15.47 -1.40 0.77
C SER A 60 -14.52 -2.59 0.79
N THR A 61 -15.04 -3.76 1.15
CA THR A 61 -14.32 -5.01 0.98
C THR A 61 -15.03 -5.86 -0.06
N PHE A 62 -14.27 -6.47 -0.96
CA PHE A 62 -14.79 -7.34 -2.01
C PHE A 62 -14.06 -8.68 -2.02
N ASN A 63 -14.51 -9.61 -2.86
CA ASN A 63 -14.01 -11.00 -2.89
C ASN A 63 -14.12 -11.71 -1.53
N GLY A 64 -15.25 -11.55 -0.85
CA GLY A 64 -15.50 -12.16 0.47
C GLY A 64 -14.63 -11.60 1.59
N GLY A 65 -14.28 -10.31 1.52
CA GLY A 65 -13.44 -9.65 2.53
C GLY A 65 -11.94 -9.74 2.27
N LYS A 66 -11.53 -10.40 1.18
CA LYS A 66 -10.12 -10.63 0.84
C LYS A 66 -9.44 -9.44 0.18
N GLN A 67 -10.20 -8.46 -0.30
CA GLN A 67 -9.63 -7.27 -0.93
C GLN A 67 -10.30 -6.01 -0.36
N LEU A 68 -9.50 -4.97 -0.20
CA LEU A 68 -9.93 -3.65 0.26
C LEU A 68 -9.92 -2.69 -0.92
N ALA A 69 -10.99 -1.92 -1.11
CA ALA A 69 -11.02 -0.77 -1.99
C ALA A 69 -11.26 0.51 -1.17
N ILE A 70 -10.52 1.56 -1.48
CA ILE A 70 -10.71 2.92 -0.98
C ILE A 70 -11.07 3.80 -2.16
N TYR A 71 -12.14 4.56 -2.02
CA TYR A 71 -12.63 5.52 -3.00
C TYR A 71 -12.49 6.90 -2.40
N ALA A 72 -11.69 7.77 -3.02
CA ALA A 72 -11.52 9.16 -2.60
C ALA A 72 -11.90 10.09 -3.75
N TRP A 73 -12.91 10.93 -3.52
CA TRP A 73 -13.33 11.93 -4.48
C TRP A 73 -12.63 13.24 -4.20
N PHE A 74 -12.10 13.86 -5.24
CA PHE A 74 -11.44 15.16 -5.19
C PHE A 74 -12.15 16.13 -6.11
N LYS A 75 -12.25 17.39 -5.68
CA LYS A 75 -12.91 18.45 -6.45
C LYS A 75 -12.25 18.71 -7.80
N ASN A 76 -10.95 18.44 -7.94
CA ASN A 76 -10.17 18.70 -9.14
C ASN A 76 -8.75 18.08 -9.11
N LYS A 77 -8.05 18.17 -10.25
CA LYS A 77 -6.63 17.80 -10.43
C LYS A 77 -5.71 18.41 -9.38
N ALA A 78 -5.90 19.68 -9.05
CA ALA A 78 -5.05 20.37 -8.07
C ALA A 78 -5.16 19.74 -6.67
N ALA A 79 -6.35 19.31 -6.26
CA ALA A 79 -6.56 18.62 -4.99
C ALA A 79 -5.90 17.23 -4.95
N VAL A 80 -5.96 16.47 -6.05
CA VAL A 80 -5.24 15.19 -6.18
C VAL A 80 -3.72 15.41 -6.11
N ASN A 81 -3.20 16.41 -6.84
CA ASN A 81 -1.79 16.77 -6.78
C ASN A 81 -1.36 17.19 -5.37
N ALA A 82 -2.18 17.97 -4.66
CA ALA A 82 -1.90 18.37 -3.28
C ALA A 82 -1.83 17.16 -2.34
N TRP A 83 -2.74 16.18 -2.48
CA TRP A 83 -2.68 14.92 -1.75
C TRP A 83 -1.41 14.13 -2.08
N TYR A 84 -1.12 13.93 -3.36
CA TYR A 84 0.01 13.13 -3.82
C TYR A 84 1.37 13.67 -3.32
N HIS A 85 1.47 15.00 -3.17
CA HIS A 85 2.67 15.67 -2.66
C HIS A 85 2.61 15.96 -1.15
N SER A 86 1.55 15.57 -0.46
CA SER A 86 1.38 15.83 0.97
C SER A 86 2.43 15.09 1.81
N PRO A 87 2.81 15.63 2.99
CA PRO A 87 3.69 14.92 3.92
C PRO A 87 3.17 13.53 4.28
N MET A 88 1.85 13.40 4.51
CA MET A 88 1.21 12.12 4.84
C MET A 88 1.43 11.06 3.75
N HIS A 89 1.18 11.39 2.47
CA HIS A 89 1.40 10.44 1.37
C HIS A 89 2.89 10.10 1.23
N ARG A 90 3.77 11.09 1.31
CA ARG A 90 5.22 10.86 1.22
C ARG A 90 5.76 10.00 2.35
N ASP A 91 5.25 10.17 3.57
CA ASP A 91 5.67 9.38 4.72
C ASP A 91 5.11 7.95 4.65
N ALA A 92 3.89 7.76 4.13
CA ALA A 92 3.38 6.44 3.78
C ALA A 92 4.28 5.76 2.74
N MET A 93 4.66 6.46 1.67
CA MET A 93 5.57 5.93 0.64
C MET A 93 6.93 5.53 1.22
N LYS A 94 7.54 6.36 2.08
CA LYS A 94 8.80 6.01 2.77
C LYS A 94 8.64 4.78 3.68
N ARG A 95 7.52 4.66 4.38
CA ARG A 95 7.29 3.59 5.36
C ARG A 95 7.00 2.25 4.68
N PHE A 96 6.14 2.24 3.67
CA PHE A 96 5.64 1.02 3.04
C PHE A 96 6.36 0.68 1.74
N PHE A 97 7.03 1.62 1.09
CA PHE A 97 7.73 1.41 -0.18
C PHE A 97 9.13 2.04 -0.20
N PRO A 98 9.98 1.83 0.83
CA PRO A 98 11.24 2.55 1.00
C PRO A 98 12.25 2.37 -0.14
N LYS A 99 12.18 1.25 -0.86
CA LYS A 99 13.12 0.93 -1.95
C LYS A 99 12.47 1.01 -3.35
N LEU A 100 11.21 1.42 -3.47
CA LEU A 100 10.59 1.63 -4.77
C LEU A 100 10.97 3.03 -5.31
N PRO A 101 11.41 3.15 -6.57
CA PRO A 101 11.73 4.43 -7.17
C PRO A 101 10.45 5.25 -7.36
N GLY A 102 10.18 6.15 -6.42
CA GLY A 102 9.02 7.04 -6.48
C GLY A 102 9.35 8.30 -7.27
N LYS A 103 9.21 8.28 -8.60
CA LYS A 103 8.95 9.54 -9.31
C LYS A 103 7.44 9.76 -9.25
N PRO A 104 6.95 10.91 -8.74
CA PRO A 104 5.54 11.23 -8.82
C PRO A 104 5.07 11.11 -10.26
N ALA A 105 4.05 10.28 -10.50
CA ALA A 105 3.35 10.30 -11.77
C ALA A 105 2.67 11.68 -11.87
N SER A 106 3.11 12.49 -12.84
CA SER A 106 2.50 13.79 -13.08
C SER A 106 1.19 13.62 -13.82
N LEU A 107 0.16 14.36 -13.42
CA LEU A 107 -1.13 14.39 -14.10
C LEU A 107 -1.14 15.39 -15.29
N ASP A 108 0.00 15.67 -15.91
CA ASP A 108 0.15 16.72 -16.94
C ASP A 108 -0.68 16.45 -18.20
N ASP A 109 -0.95 15.19 -18.50
CA ASP A 109 -1.78 14.79 -19.63
C ASP A 109 -3.28 15.01 -19.36
N PHE A 110 -3.68 15.16 -18.09
CA PHE A 110 -5.06 15.47 -17.73
C PHE A 110 -5.37 16.95 -18.00
N LYS A 111 -6.26 17.19 -18.98
CA LYS A 111 -6.55 18.52 -19.53
C LYS A 111 -7.68 19.27 -18.82
N ASP A 112 -8.67 18.55 -18.29
CA ASP A 112 -9.77 19.18 -17.57
C ASP A 112 -9.40 19.41 -16.10
N GLU A 113 -8.68 20.49 -15.84
CA GLU A 113 -8.18 20.77 -14.50
C GLU A 113 -9.27 21.08 -13.47
N LYS A 114 -10.54 21.24 -13.88
CA LYS A 114 -11.66 21.56 -13.00
C LYS A 114 -12.59 20.37 -12.76
N ALA A 115 -12.55 19.36 -13.61
CA ALA A 115 -13.35 18.15 -13.43
C ALA A 115 -13.01 17.44 -12.10
N PRO A 116 -14.02 16.92 -11.39
CA PRO A 116 -13.78 16.11 -10.20
C PRO A 116 -13.10 14.80 -10.58
N LEU A 117 -12.28 14.29 -9.68
CA LEU A 117 -11.52 13.06 -9.88
C LEU A 117 -11.86 12.05 -8.79
N LEU A 118 -12.02 10.79 -9.19
CA LEU A 118 -12.12 9.64 -8.31
C LEU A 118 -10.78 8.93 -8.30
N VAL A 119 -10.12 8.90 -7.14
CA VAL A 119 -8.98 8.02 -6.88
C VAL A 119 -9.50 6.73 -6.28
N VAL A 120 -9.16 5.60 -6.89
CA VAL A 120 -9.46 4.25 -6.37
C VAL A 120 -8.16 3.57 -6.00
N ALA A 121 -7.99 3.24 -4.72
CA ALA A 121 -6.90 2.41 -4.25
C ALA A 121 -7.43 1.02 -3.91
N THR A 122 -6.97 -0.01 -4.62
CA THR A 122 -7.28 -1.41 -4.31
C THR A 122 -6.06 -2.09 -3.70
N VAL A 123 -6.31 -2.91 -2.69
CA VAL A 123 -5.27 -3.64 -1.98
C VAL A 123 -5.68 -5.10 -1.80
N THR A 124 -4.82 -5.99 -2.25
CA THR A 124 -4.92 -7.42 -1.99
C THR A 124 -3.87 -7.82 -0.95
N PRO A 125 -4.27 -8.14 0.29
CA PRO A 125 -3.36 -8.62 1.33
C PRO A 125 -2.72 -9.97 0.97
N SER A 126 -1.57 -10.24 1.56
CA SER A 126 -0.89 -11.55 1.53
C SER A 126 -0.40 -11.92 2.94
N GLU A 127 0.01 -13.17 3.13
CA GLU A 127 0.54 -13.64 4.43
C GLU A 127 1.95 -13.11 4.71
N LYS A 128 2.72 -12.83 3.65
CA LYS A 128 4.09 -12.34 3.71
C LYS A 128 4.30 -11.24 2.65
N PRO A 129 5.28 -10.34 2.82
CA PRO A 129 5.63 -9.38 1.78
C PRO A 129 5.96 -10.09 0.48
N THR A 130 5.37 -9.64 -0.63
CA THR A 130 5.61 -10.21 -1.97
C THR A 130 6.17 -9.20 -2.96
N ILE A 131 6.16 -7.91 -2.61
CA ILE A 131 6.70 -6.83 -3.43
C ILE A 131 8.14 -6.58 -2.99
N ASP A 132 9.08 -6.75 -3.91
CA ASP A 132 10.49 -6.48 -3.65
C ASP A 132 10.71 -5.04 -3.17
N GLY A 133 11.42 -4.91 -2.04
CA GLY A 133 11.72 -3.60 -1.47
C GLY A 133 10.62 -2.96 -0.64
N SER A 134 9.51 -3.67 -0.40
CA SER A 134 8.44 -3.28 0.50
C SER A 134 8.33 -4.24 1.69
N PRO A 135 8.23 -3.76 2.94
CA PRO A 135 7.90 -4.61 4.10
C PRO A 135 6.41 -4.95 4.19
N LEU A 136 5.58 -4.52 3.23
CA LEU A 136 4.13 -4.65 3.28
C LEU A 136 3.66 -6.02 2.77
N ALA A 137 2.91 -6.74 3.59
CA ALA A 137 2.28 -8.02 3.28
C ALA A 137 1.04 -7.84 2.39
N VAL A 138 1.30 -7.49 1.14
CA VAL A 138 0.33 -7.43 0.04
C VAL A 138 0.86 -8.18 -1.17
N SER A 139 -0.06 -8.72 -1.98
CA SER A 139 0.23 -9.28 -3.30
C SER A 139 -0.03 -8.29 -4.44
N GLN A 140 -0.85 -7.27 -4.19
CA GLN A 140 -1.18 -6.25 -5.17
C GLN A 140 -1.64 -4.97 -4.50
N ILE A 141 -1.19 -3.84 -5.05
CA ILE A 141 -1.75 -2.50 -4.82
C ILE A 141 -1.90 -1.85 -6.19
N ALA A 142 -3.07 -1.26 -6.43
CA ALA A 142 -3.32 -0.42 -7.60
C ALA A 142 -3.93 0.89 -7.14
N ILE A 143 -3.45 2.00 -7.71
CA ILE A 143 -4.01 3.33 -7.50
C ILE A 143 -4.36 3.86 -8.88
N GLU A 144 -5.65 4.01 -9.13
CA GLU A 144 -6.20 4.43 -10.41
C GLU A 144 -6.97 5.73 -10.24
N ILE A 145 -6.97 6.58 -11.26
CA ILE A 145 -7.60 7.89 -11.22
C ILE A 145 -8.58 7.97 -12.39
N TYR A 146 -9.84 8.26 -12.09
CA TYR A 146 -10.92 8.36 -13.05
C TYR A 146 -11.54 9.76 -13.03
N THR A 147 -11.99 10.22 -14.19
CA THR A 147 -12.83 11.40 -14.33
C THR A 147 -14.22 10.95 -14.79
N PRO A 148 -15.31 11.58 -14.33
CA PRO A 148 -16.61 11.32 -14.91
C PRO A 148 -16.65 11.82 -16.36
N VAL A 149 -17.35 11.09 -17.21
CA VAL A 149 -17.75 11.57 -18.54
C VAL A 149 -18.98 12.48 -18.36
N PRO A 150 -19.11 13.58 -19.13
CA PRO A 150 -20.31 14.41 -19.09
C PRO A 150 -21.60 13.62 -19.36
N GLY A 151 -22.67 13.96 -18.64
CA GLY A 151 -23.99 13.35 -18.74
C GLY A 151 -24.38 12.44 -17.57
N GLY A 152 -25.41 11.64 -17.80
CA GLY A 152 -25.91 10.65 -16.84
C GLY A 152 -27.18 11.07 -16.10
N VAL A 153 -27.72 10.14 -15.32
CA VAL A 153 -28.93 10.34 -14.49
C VAL A 153 -28.63 9.82 -13.08
N ALA A 154 -29.04 10.58 -12.07
CA ALA A 154 -29.01 10.16 -10.68
C ALA A 154 -30.41 10.26 -10.10
N PHE A 155 -30.95 9.15 -9.58
CA PHE A 155 -32.27 9.08 -8.94
C PHE A 155 -32.12 8.48 -7.54
N GLY A 156 -32.60 9.19 -6.51
CA GLY A 156 -32.49 8.74 -5.12
C GLY A 156 -31.07 8.79 -4.51
N GLY A 157 -30.07 9.22 -5.29
CA GLY A 157 -28.68 9.36 -4.86
C GLY A 157 -27.68 9.15 -6.00
N SER A 158 -26.39 9.28 -5.67
CA SER A 158 -25.28 8.96 -6.57
C SER A 158 -24.20 8.18 -5.82
N PHE A 159 -23.38 7.45 -6.58
CA PHE A 159 -22.21 6.76 -6.00
C PHE A 159 -21.22 7.77 -5.40
N GLY A 160 -20.93 8.85 -6.14
CA GLY A 160 -20.12 9.97 -5.67
C GLY A 160 -20.88 10.96 -4.79
N PRO A 161 -20.16 11.94 -4.21
CA PRO A 161 -20.71 12.96 -3.33
C PRO A 161 -21.84 13.77 -3.96
N LYS A 162 -22.76 14.29 -3.13
CA LYS A 162 -23.88 15.11 -3.62
C LYS A 162 -23.44 16.43 -4.25
N ASP A 163 -22.37 17.01 -3.73
CA ASP A 163 -21.75 18.25 -4.16
C ASP A 163 -20.74 18.08 -5.31
N MET A 164 -20.55 16.85 -5.80
CA MET A 164 -19.70 16.59 -6.96
C MET A 164 -20.34 17.13 -8.24
N ASP A 165 -19.64 18.06 -8.87
CA ASP A 165 -20.05 18.67 -10.14
C ASP A 165 -19.72 17.75 -11.31
N VAL A 166 -20.73 17.04 -11.81
CA VAL A 166 -20.61 16.22 -13.03
C VAL A 166 -21.31 16.98 -14.15
N PRO A 167 -20.56 17.45 -15.18
CA PRO A 167 -21.15 18.23 -16.25
C PRO A 167 -22.30 17.48 -16.93
N GLY A 168 -23.47 18.11 -17.05
CA GLY A 168 -24.62 17.55 -17.76
C GLY A 168 -25.35 16.39 -17.06
N ILE A 169 -25.06 16.08 -15.79
CA ILE A 169 -25.83 15.08 -15.05
C ILE A 169 -27.25 15.60 -14.74
N THR A 170 -28.26 14.80 -15.00
CA THR A 170 -29.63 15.07 -14.57
C THR A 170 -29.88 14.42 -13.21
N ARG A 171 -30.16 15.22 -12.18
CA ARG A 171 -30.48 14.73 -10.83
C ARG A 171 -32.00 14.80 -10.61
N MET A 172 -32.61 13.67 -10.27
CA MET A 172 -34.04 13.46 -10.06
C MET A 172 -34.34 13.01 -8.63
#